data_AF-A0A4R4R2D5-F1
#
_entry.id   AF-A0A4R4R2D5-F1
#
_cell.length_a   1.000
_cell.length_b   1.000
_cell.length_c   1.000
_cell.angle_alpha   90.00
_cell.angle_beta   90.00
_cell.angle_gamma   90.00
#
_symmetry.space_group_name_H-M   'P 1'
#
loop_
_entity.id
_entity.type
_entity.pdbx_description
1 polymer ?
#
loop_
_entity_poly.entity_id
_entity_poly.type
_entity_poly.pdbx_seq_one_letter_code
_entity_poly.pdbx_strand_id
1 'polypeptide(L)'
;MISFAASAPGVSWGRAGAESAVVSIAVDGRHVTDLVVPSSEPVARSLGLGRVREGGHRVTLRFAEGSAPAAERVRLARTRVRMPAADPAVLRHAPIVVGRTGWPFGDPYQNATTDPPLTAWHETRPAATPGHRVIEYSMVWSNEDGGTDAPALMARWGRTTDIEWVYRVEVDGSGRRVDGTAVYQAPLHLTFRFTGRFEGDHPVLQTCTQNNNMCDVVSPDPPLRFLLDASRTRPAGRAREAVMDREPWTYRVAAQEMVREGKIERPSDPSTRKVGDQRTYLFAEFAKTTGAATAWGSAPGVALGVRLKSDPAALYRSDHDQPDWSAERYGAVATTVELPEGTRVSDIASIEALRRPTGIGDNGAPATVTSINRGFFLDESYLPRPSSIGWRGSVTLTRESPSAVLWGPGAA
;
A
#
# COMPACT_ATOMS: atom_id res chain seq x y z
N MET A 1 -11.01 17.01 10.69
CA MET A 1 -11.01 15.53 10.61
C MET A 1 -11.75 14.94 11.79
N ILE A 2 -12.32 13.75 11.62
CA ILE A 2 -12.86 12.92 12.70
C ILE A 2 -11.96 11.69 12.87
N SER A 3 -11.75 11.27 14.11
CA SER A 3 -10.97 10.08 14.44
C SER A 3 -11.65 9.27 15.52
N PHE A 4 -11.43 7.96 15.51
CA PHE A 4 -12.00 7.00 16.47
C PHE A 4 -11.21 5.68 16.43
N ALA A 5 -11.40 4.84 17.44
CA ALA A 5 -11.09 3.42 17.35
C ALA A 5 -12.36 2.67 16.94
N ALA A 6 -12.39 2.13 15.73
CA ALA A 6 -13.54 1.45 15.15
C ALA A 6 -13.39 -0.07 15.24
N SER A 7 -14.48 -0.75 15.59
CA SER A 7 -14.59 -2.21 15.56
C SER A 7 -16.04 -2.61 15.29
N ALA A 8 -16.23 -3.78 14.70
CA ALA A 8 -17.55 -4.37 14.47
C ALA A 8 -17.56 -5.81 15.01
N PRO A 9 -18.18 -6.06 16.17
CA PRO A 9 -18.34 -7.43 16.68
C PRO A 9 -19.01 -8.32 15.63
N GLY A 10 -18.52 -9.55 15.47
CA GLY A 10 -19.00 -10.47 14.43
C GLY A 10 -18.25 -10.37 13.10
N VAL A 11 -17.60 -9.24 12.80
CA VAL A 11 -16.85 -9.03 11.55
C VAL A 11 -15.46 -9.67 11.59
N SER A 12 -15.06 -10.21 10.43
CA SER A 12 -13.72 -10.67 10.09
C SER A 12 -13.52 -10.56 8.57
N TRP A 13 -12.57 -9.74 8.13
CA TRP A 13 -12.22 -9.58 6.70
C TRP A 13 -11.90 -10.92 6.01
N GLY A 14 -11.43 -11.91 6.78
CA GLY A 14 -11.04 -13.22 6.27
C GLY A 14 -12.18 -14.21 6.11
N ARG A 15 -13.43 -13.82 6.38
CA ARG A 15 -14.59 -14.72 6.34
C ARG A 15 -15.68 -14.16 5.42
N ALA A 16 -16.06 -14.96 4.43
CA ALA A 16 -17.16 -14.63 3.53
C ALA A 16 -18.47 -14.36 4.30
N GLY A 17 -19.18 -13.30 3.93
CA GLY A 17 -20.42 -12.85 4.59
C GLY A 17 -20.21 -12.17 5.96
N ALA A 18 -18.96 -11.89 6.33
CA ALA A 18 -18.59 -11.19 7.56
C ALA A 18 -17.48 -10.16 7.35
N GLU A 19 -17.24 -9.72 6.12
CA GLU A 19 -16.07 -8.97 5.68
C GLU A 19 -15.94 -7.65 6.43
N SER A 20 -16.99 -6.84 6.45
CA SER A 20 -16.96 -5.53 7.08
C SER A 20 -18.32 -5.02 7.54
N ALA A 21 -18.28 -3.97 8.36
CA ALA A 21 -19.39 -3.05 8.54
C ALA A 21 -19.07 -1.71 7.88
N VAL A 22 -20.08 -1.02 7.36
CA VAL A 22 -19.96 0.32 6.76
C VAL A 22 -20.62 1.36 7.66
N VAL A 23 -19.92 2.46 7.91
CA VAL A 23 -20.49 3.65 8.56
C VAL A 23 -20.43 4.83 7.61
N SER A 24 -21.60 5.34 7.23
CA SER A 24 -21.71 6.58 6.46
C SER A 24 -21.58 7.79 7.39
N ILE A 25 -20.80 8.77 6.96
CA ILE A 25 -20.54 10.00 7.72
C ILE A 25 -21.05 11.19 6.93
N ALA A 26 -21.90 11.98 7.59
CA ALA A 26 -22.44 13.22 7.04
C ALA A 26 -22.14 14.42 7.95
N VAL A 27 -21.96 15.59 7.35
CA VAL A 27 -21.80 16.88 8.03
C VAL A 27 -22.93 17.78 7.59
N ASP A 28 -23.72 18.27 8.55
CA ASP A 28 -24.89 19.12 8.31
C ASP A 28 -25.87 18.53 7.27
N GLY A 29 -26.05 17.21 7.33
CA GLY A 29 -26.94 16.46 6.44
C GLY A 29 -26.32 16.04 5.09
N ARG A 30 -25.11 16.52 4.76
CA ARG A 30 -24.40 16.15 3.52
C ARG A 30 -23.46 14.97 3.74
N HIS A 31 -23.59 13.90 2.96
CA HIS A 31 -22.65 12.76 2.96
C HIS A 31 -21.24 13.20 2.51
N VAL A 32 -20.22 12.94 3.33
CA VAL A 32 -18.86 13.42 3.09
C VAL A 32 -17.83 12.30 2.94
N THR A 33 -18.01 11.18 3.65
CA THR A 33 -17.11 10.03 3.61
C THR A 33 -17.79 8.81 4.23
N ASP A 34 -17.29 7.64 3.90
CA ASP A 34 -17.64 6.37 4.51
C ASP A 34 -16.43 5.76 5.22
N LEU A 35 -16.73 4.91 6.19
CA LEU A 35 -15.77 4.09 6.92
C LEU A 35 -16.12 2.62 6.70
N VAL A 36 -15.18 1.87 6.12
CA VAL A 36 -15.20 0.40 6.14
C VAL A 36 -14.48 -0.08 7.40
N VAL A 37 -15.17 -0.90 8.22
CA VAL A 37 -14.68 -1.47 9.47
C VAL A 37 -14.47 -2.98 9.26
N PRO A 38 -13.24 -3.44 8.96
CA PRO A 38 -12.97 -4.82 8.54
C PRO A 38 -12.65 -5.77 9.70
N SER A 39 -12.86 -5.35 10.95
CA SER A 39 -12.32 -6.04 12.13
C SER A 39 -13.24 -5.90 13.34
N SER A 40 -13.33 -6.99 14.12
CA SER A 40 -13.93 -7.01 15.45
C SER A 40 -13.00 -6.47 16.54
N GLU A 41 -11.69 -6.40 16.28
CA GLU A 41 -10.74 -5.69 17.13
C GLU A 41 -10.71 -4.19 16.81
N PRO A 42 -10.55 -3.30 17.82
CA PRO A 42 -10.48 -1.87 17.61
C PRO A 42 -9.28 -1.43 16.75
N VAL A 43 -9.55 -0.78 15.63
CA VAL A 43 -8.55 -0.16 14.74
C VAL A 43 -8.68 1.35 14.81
N ALA A 44 -7.58 2.06 15.04
CA ALA A 44 -7.56 3.51 15.00
C ALA A 44 -7.77 3.99 13.54
N ARG A 45 -8.72 4.90 13.33
CA ARG A 45 -9.04 5.46 12.02
C ARG A 45 -9.22 6.97 12.11
N SER A 46 -8.89 7.65 11.03
CA SER A 46 -9.01 9.10 10.88
C SER A 46 -9.51 9.40 9.46
N LEU A 47 -10.49 10.28 9.35
CA LEU A 47 -11.15 10.63 8.09
C LEU A 47 -11.37 12.14 8.00
N GLY A 48 -11.34 12.67 6.78
CA GLY A 48 -11.73 14.04 6.51
C GLY A 48 -13.24 14.24 6.64
N LEU A 49 -13.62 15.47 7.00
CA LEU A 49 -15.01 15.92 7.07
C LEU A 49 -15.33 16.95 5.97
N GLY A 50 -14.38 17.19 5.06
CA GLY A 50 -14.42 18.30 4.11
C GLY A 50 -14.26 19.67 4.76
N ARG A 51 -14.48 20.71 3.95
CA ARG A 51 -14.48 22.12 4.41
C ARG A 51 -15.77 22.43 5.17
N VAL A 52 -15.62 23.01 6.35
CA VAL A 52 -16.71 23.60 7.15
C VAL A 52 -16.42 25.08 7.41
N ARG A 53 -17.47 25.85 7.70
CA ARG A 53 -17.31 27.26 8.12
C ARG A 53 -16.96 27.31 9.61
N GLU A 54 -16.66 28.50 10.12
CA GLU A 54 -16.59 28.70 11.56
C GLU A 54 -18.00 28.58 12.15
N GLY A 55 -18.14 27.84 13.26
CA GLY A 55 -19.41 27.65 13.95
C GLY A 55 -19.65 26.22 14.43
N GLY A 56 -20.87 25.98 14.92
CA GLY A 56 -21.32 24.65 15.32
C GLY A 56 -21.76 23.83 14.10
N HIS A 57 -21.36 22.57 14.04
CA HIS A 57 -21.69 21.63 12.97
C HIS A 57 -22.21 20.31 13.55
N ARG A 58 -23.09 19.64 12.82
CA ARG A 58 -23.60 18.32 13.18
C ARG A 58 -22.94 17.24 12.34
N VAL A 59 -22.12 16.42 12.99
CA VAL A 59 -21.61 15.18 12.36
C VAL A 59 -22.58 14.04 12.68
N THR A 60 -23.12 13.41 11.64
CA THR A 60 -24.01 12.25 11.74
C THR A 60 -23.27 11.01 11.28
N LEU A 61 -23.30 9.96 12.10
CA LEU A 61 -22.72 8.65 11.82
C LEU A 61 -23.87 7.65 11.68
N ARG A 62 -23.95 6.92 10.58
CA ARG A 62 -25.02 5.95 10.32
C ARG A 62 -24.44 4.60 9.96
N PHE A 63 -24.94 3.54 10.60
CA PHE A 63 -24.74 2.19 10.10
C PHE A 63 -25.38 2.11 8.71
N ALA A 64 -24.59 1.78 7.69
CA ALA A 64 -24.96 1.96 6.30
C ALA A 64 -25.09 0.63 5.56
N GLU A 65 -25.75 0.70 4.40
CA GLU A 65 -25.77 -0.37 3.41
C GLU A 65 -24.35 -0.74 2.95
N GLY A 66 -24.23 -1.93 2.36
CA GLY A 66 -22.93 -2.55 2.02
C GLY A 66 -22.27 -3.29 3.18
N SER A 67 -22.78 -3.16 4.41
CA SER A 67 -22.33 -3.97 5.54
C SER A 67 -22.60 -5.47 5.32
N ALA A 68 -21.65 -6.33 5.68
CA ALA A 68 -21.81 -7.77 5.58
C ALA A 68 -22.91 -8.29 6.52
N PRO A 69 -23.59 -9.41 6.21
CA PRO A 69 -24.67 -9.95 7.05
C PRO A 69 -24.30 -10.17 8.52
N ALA A 70 -23.05 -10.55 8.82
CA ALA A 70 -22.60 -10.74 10.20
C ALA A 70 -22.31 -9.42 10.97
N ALA A 71 -22.34 -8.27 10.30
CA ALA A 71 -22.16 -6.97 10.92
C ALA A 71 -23.50 -6.45 11.49
N GLU A 72 -23.72 -6.62 12.78
CA GLU A 72 -24.95 -6.13 13.43
C GLU A 72 -24.80 -4.74 14.06
N ARG A 73 -23.56 -4.35 14.39
CA ARG A 73 -23.26 -3.07 15.03
C ARG A 73 -21.81 -2.65 14.84
N VAL A 74 -21.57 -1.34 14.89
CA VAL A 74 -20.23 -0.74 14.96
C VAL A 74 -20.03 -0.07 16.31
N ARG A 75 -18.85 -0.27 16.90
CA ARG A 75 -18.37 0.42 18.10
C ARG A 75 -17.33 1.46 17.68
N LEU A 76 -17.63 2.74 17.92
CA LEU A 76 -16.72 3.86 17.72
C LEU A 76 -16.32 4.40 19.10
N ALA A 77 -15.10 4.09 19.53
CA ALA A 77 -14.56 4.56 20.80
C ALA A 77 -13.61 5.74 20.60
N ARG A 78 -13.48 6.59 21.63
CA ARG A 78 -12.53 7.72 21.65
C ARG A 78 -12.73 8.68 20.46
N THR A 79 -13.97 8.92 20.07
CA THR A 79 -14.31 9.81 18.96
C THR A 79 -13.82 11.22 19.24
N ARG A 80 -13.03 11.78 18.32
CA ARG A 80 -12.51 13.15 18.39
C ARG A 80 -12.60 13.84 17.04
N VAL A 81 -13.04 15.10 17.06
CA VAL A 81 -12.96 15.99 15.90
C VAL A 81 -11.85 17.00 16.15
N ARG A 82 -10.90 17.09 15.23
CA ARG A 82 -9.79 18.05 15.30
C ARG A 82 -9.32 18.44 13.91
N MET A 83 -8.73 19.63 13.80
CA MET A 83 -7.86 19.95 12.67
C MET A 83 -6.52 19.24 12.90
N PRO A 84 -6.03 18.42 11.96
CA PRO A 84 -4.72 17.80 12.08
C PRO A 84 -3.64 18.88 11.99
N ALA A 85 -2.51 18.65 12.66
CA ALA A 85 -1.32 19.48 12.56
C ALA A 85 -0.59 19.18 11.23
N ALA A 86 -1.14 19.66 10.12
CA ALA A 86 -0.60 19.52 8.78
C ALA A 86 -0.76 20.84 8.01
N ASP A 87 -0.03 20.97 6.90
CA ASP A 87 -0.16 22.09 6.00
C ASP A 87 -1.63 22.24 5.52
N PRO A 88 -2.27 23.40 5.75
CA PRO A 88 -3.66 23.61 5.35
C PRO A 88 -3.93 23.34 3.86
N ALA A 89 -2.97 23.60 2.97
CA ALA A 89 -3.13 23.35 1.54
C ALA A 89 -3.21 21.84 1.24
N VAL A 90 -2.46 21.01 1.99
CA VAL A 90 -2.52 19.54 1.85
C VAL A 90 -3.91 19.04 2.21
N LEU A 91 -4.49 19.53 3.30
CA LEU A 91 -5.83 19.12 3.70
C LEU A 91 -6.88 19.61 2.72
N ARG A 92 -6.72 20.84 2.22
CA ARG A 92 -7.63 21.52 1.29
C ARG A 92 -7.74 20.81 -0.07
N HIS A 93 -6.63 20.29 -0.59
CA HIS A 93 -6.57 19.65 -1.91
C HIS A 93 -6.56 18.12 -1.86
N ALA A 94 -6.75 17.52 -0.68
CA ALA A 94 -6.83 16.07 -0.54
C ALA A 94 -8.00 15.51 -1.37
N PRO A 95 -7.81 14.42 -2.12
CA PRO A 95 -8.85 13.88 -2.99
C PRO A 95 -9.96 13.21 -2.20
N ILE A 96 -11.20 13.34 -2.69
CA ILE A 96 -12.30 12.45 -2.33
C ILE A 96 -12.33 11.35 -3.40
N VAL A 97 -12.12 10.11 -2.96
CA VAL A 97 -12.12 8.94 -3.85
C VAL A 97 -13.44 8.21 -3.70
N VAL A 98 -14.24 8.22 -4.76
CA VAL A 98 -15.40 7.36 -4.91
C VAL A 98 -14.92 5.93 -5.12
N GLY A 99 -15.60 5.00 -4.45
CA GLY A 99 -15.26 3.58 -4.51
C GLY A 99 -15.46 2.95 -5.89
N ARG A 100 -15.10 1.67 -5.98
CA ARG A 100 -15.37 0.80 -7.12
C ARG A 100 -16.88 0.60 -7.26
N THR A 101 -17.48 1.32 -8.21
CA THR A 101 -18.91 1.23 -8.55
C THR A 101 -19.10 1.41 -10.05
N GLY A 102 -20.19 0.84 -10.58
CA GLY A 102 -20.44 0.77 -12.01
C GLY A 102 -19.45 -0.13 -12.76
N TRP A 103 -19.59 -0.23 -14.09
CA TRP A 103 -18.73 -1.08 -14.93
C TRP A 103 -17.24 -0.69 -14.78
N PRO A 104 -16.29 -1.66 -14.71
CA PRO A 104 -16.47 -3.11 -14.86
C PRO A 104 -16.89 -3.85 -13.58
N PHE A 105 -17.19 -3.14 -12.50
CA PHE A 105 -17.56 -3.71 -11.22
C PHE A 105 -19.06 -4.06 -11.18
N GLY A 106 -19.38 -5.17 -10.51
CA GLY A 106 -20.75 -5.68 -10.46
C GLY A 106 -21.56 -5.22 -9.23
N ASP A 107 -20.89 -5.03 -8.09
CA ASP A 107 -21.51 -4.61 -6.83
C ASP A 107 -21.18 -3.13 -6.57
N PRO A 108 -22.18 -2.23 -6.41
CA PRO A 108 -21.92 -0.82 -6.12
C PRO A 108 -21.27 -0.59 -4.74
N TYR A 109 -21.32 -1.59 -3.85
CA TYR A 109 -20.67 -1.60 -2.54
C TYR A 109 -19.40 -2.45 -2.51
N GLN A 110 -18.78 -2.77 -3.66
CA GLN A 110 -17.64 -3.70 -3.73
C GLN A 110 -16.52 -3.39 -2.72
N ASN A 111 -16.22 -2.12 -2.44
CA ASN A 111 -15.23 -1.74 -1.44
C ASN A 111 -15.56 -2.12 0.02
N ALA A 112 -16.77 -2.55 0.31
CA ALA A 112 -17.12 -3.12 1.61
C ALA A 112 -16.70 -4.59 1.75
N THR A 113 -16.40 -5.28 0.64
CA THR A 113 -16.05 -6.70 0.63
C THR A 113 -14.66 -6.99 0.06
N THR A 114 -14.13 -6.13 -0.80
CA THR A 114 -12.79 -6.25 -1.39
C THR A 114 -12.22 -4.90 -1.81
N ASP A 115 -10.90 -4.73 -1.76
CA ASP A 115 -10.20 -3.49 -2.14
C ASP A 115 -10.70 -2.18 -1.48
N PRO A 116 -11.10 -2.06 -0.20
CA PRO A 116 -11.28 -0.75 0.42
C PRO A 116 -9.97 0.07 0.42
N PRO A 117 -10.05 1.39 0.18
CA PRO A 117 -8.98 2.30 0.56
C PRO A 117 -8.72 2.22 2.08
N LEU A 118 -7.50 1.86 2.46
CA LEU A 118 -7.11 1.62 3.85
C LEU A 118 -6.51 2.86 4.51
N THR A 119 -5.51 3.46 3.85
CA THR A 119 -4.77 4.62 4.33
C THR A 119 -4.32 5.50 3.17
N ALA A 120 -4.12 6.79 3.43
CA ALA A 120 -3.63 7.77 2.47
C ALA A 120 -2.46 8.56 3.05
N TRP A 121 -1.64 9.15 2.17
CA TRP A 121 -0.61 10.10 2.57
C TRP A 121 -0.38 11.11 1.45
N HIS A 122 0.43 12.13 1.76
CA HIS A 122 0.90 13.08 0.77
C HIS A 122 2.43 13.17 0.75
N GLU A 123 2.95 13.62 -0.38
CA GLU A 123 4.33 14.05 -0.55
C GLU A 123 4.35 15.41 -1.26
N THR A 124 5.29 16.28 -0.89
CA THR A 124 5.44 17.60 -1.52
C THR A 124 6.81 17.74 -2.14
N ARG A 125 6.87 18.35 -3.32
CA ARG A 125 8.13 18.69 -3.98
C ARG A 125 8.07 20.11 -4.55
N PRO A 126 9.21 20.82 -4.68
CA PRO A 126 9.24 22.09 -5.37
C PRO A 126 8.66 21.98 -6.79
N ALA A 127 7.92 22.99 -7.22
CA ALA A 127 7.49 23.13 -8.62
C ALA A 127 8.57 23.85 -9.43
N ALA A 128 8.41 23.87 -10.75
CA ALA A 128 9.31 24.63 -11.64
C ALA A 128 9.21 26.15 -11.38
N THR A 129 8.01 26.62 -11.03
CA THR A 129 7.77 28.02 -10.66
C THR A 129 8.29 28.30 -9.24
N PRO A 130 9.19 29.28 -9.04
CA PRO A 130 9.69 29.63 -7.71
C PRO A 130 8.56 29.98 -6.73
N GLY A 131 8.64 29.46 -5.51
CA GLY A 131 7.63 29.66 -4.48
C GLY A 131 6.38 28.77 -4.61
N HIS A 132 6.24 28.00 -5.69
CA HIS A 132 5.20 27.00 -5.86
C HIS A 132 5.69 25.61 -5.44
N ARG A 133 4.75 24.70 -5.19
CA ARG A 133 5.04 23.29 -4.91
C ARG A 133 4.00 22.37 -5.52
N VAL A 134 4.40 21.15 -5.86
CA VAL A 134 3.49 20.06 -6.24
C VAL A 134 3.18 19.24 -4.99
N ILE A 135 1.90 19.00 -4.75
CA ILE A 135 1.42 18.05 -3.75
C ILE A 135 0.96 16.80 -4.49
N GLU A 136 1.46 15.63 -4.09
CA GLU A 136 1.07 14.31 -4.57
C GLU A 136 0.38 13.56 -3.46
N TYR A 137 -0.78 12.98 -3.76
CA TYR A 137 -1.53 12.12 -2.83
C TYR A 137 -1.46 10.68 -3.30
N SER A 138 -1.30 9.76 -2.37
CA SER A 138 -1.27 8.33 -2.64
C SER A 138 -2.10 7.58 -1.60
N MET A 139 -2.53 6.38 -1.97
CA MET A 139 -3.36 5.53 -1.11
C MET A 139 -2.91 4.07 -1.18
N VAL A 140 -3.33 3.31 -0.16
CA VAL A 140 -3.19 1.85 -0.09
C VAL A 140 -4.59 1.24 -0.17
N TRP A 141 -4.83 0.32 -1.09
CA TRP A 141 -6.01 -0.54 -1.13
C TRP A 141 -5.68 -1.89 -0.52
N SER A 142 -6.65 -2.62 -0.01
CA SER A 142 -6.39 -3.89 0.67
C SER A 142 -5.85 -5.00 -0.24
N ASN A 143 -6.04 -4.87 -1.55
CA ASN A 143 -5.65 -5.87 -2.54
C ASN A 143 -5.37 -5.19 -3.91
N GLU A 144 -4.84 -5.97 -4.86
CA GLU A 144 -4.79 -5.67 -6.30
C GLU A 144 -5.49 -6.82 -7.05
N ASP A 145 -6.58 -6.52 -7.74
CA ASP A 145 -7.43 -7.52 -8.40
C ASP A 145 -7.12 -7.72 -9.88
N GLY A 146 -6.23 -6.92 -10.44
CA GLY A 146 -5.84 -7.02 -11.84
C GLY A 146 -4.48 -6.39 -12.09
N GLY A 147 -3.87 -6.70 -13.22
CA GLY A 147 -2.52 -6.23 -13.55
C GLY A 147 -1.44 -7.22 -13.12
N THR A 148 -0.98 -7.12 -11.88
CA THR A 148 0.07 -8.00 -11.33
C THR A 148 -0.55 -9.15 -10.54
N ASP A 149 -0.08 -10.38 -10.74
CA ASP A 149 -0.58 -11.52 -9.96
C ASP A 149 -0.02 -11.52 -8.53
N ALA A 150 -0.74 -12.17 -7.60
CA ALA A 150 -0.38 -12.18 -6.18
C ALA A 150 1.05 -12.71 -5.89
N PRO A 151 1.56 -13.76 -6.58
CA PRO A 151 2.95 -14.16 -6.44
C PRO A 151 3.95 -13.06 -6.82
N ALA A 152 3.79 -12.41 -7.97
CA ALA A 152 4.69 -11.34 -8.39
C ALA A 152 4.56 -10.11 -7.47
N LEU A 153 3.38 -9.85 -6.93
CA LEU A 153 3.15 -8.78 -5.94
C LEU A 153 3.97 -9.00 -4.66
N MET A 154 3.90 -10.20 -4.09
CA MET A 154 4.70 -10.58 -2.93
C MET A 154 6.20 -10.47 -3.24
N ALA A 155 6.64 -11.03 -4.37
CA ALA A 155 8.03 -11.01 -4.78
C ALA A 155 8.58 -9.59 -5.03
N ARG A 156 7.89 -8.78 -5.83
CA ARG A 156 8.39 -7.47 -6.30
C ARG A 156 8.20 -6.37 -5.28
N TRP A 157 7.11 -6.43 -4.51
CA TRP A 157 6.65 -5.32 -3.66
C TRP A 157 6.50 -5.69 -2.18
N GLY A 158 6.51 -6.99 -1.84
CA GLY A 158 6.38 -7.45 -0.45
C GLY A 158 5.00 -7.22 0.14
N ARG A 159 3.96 -7.25 -0.70
CA ARG A 159 2.56 -6.99 -0.33
C ARG A 159 1.61 -7.58 -1.38
N THR A 160 0.37 -7.82 -0.99
CA THR A 160 -0.76 -8.04 -1.92
C THR A 160 -1.69 -6.83 -2.01
N THR A 161 -1.57 -5.87 -1.08
CA THR A 161 -2.24 -4.56 -1.20
C THR A 161 -1.83 -3.88 -2.49
N ASP A 162 -2.68 -3.02 -3.04
CA ASP A 162 -2.27 -2.09 -4.08
C ASP A 162 -1.82 -0.75 -3.47
N ILE A 163 -0.85 -0.09 -4.08
CA ILE A 163 -0.35 1.22 -3.65
C ILE A 163 -0.12 2.10 -4.87
N GLU A 164 -0.98 3.11 -5.04
CA GLU A 164 -0.97 4.01 -6.20
C GLU A 164 -1.00 5.48 -5.78
N TRP A 165 -0.43 6.36 -6.62
CA TRP A 165 -0.61 7.80 -6.48
C TRP A 165 -1.90 8.18 -7.20
N VAL A 166 -2.75 9.01 -6.59
CA VAL A 166 -4.11 9.22 -7.11
C VAL A 166 -4.30 10.59 -7.75
N TYR A 167 -3.58 11.59 -7.24
CA TYR A 167 -3.78 12.98 -7.62
C TYR A 167 -2.52 13.79 -7.36
N ARG A 168 -2.18 14.69 -8.28
CA ARG A 168 -1.14 15.69 -8.14
C ARG A 168 -1.67 17.05 -8.51
N VAL A 169 -1.23 18.08 -7.78
CA VAL A 169 -1.59 19.47 -8.08
C VAL A 169 -0.47 20.41 -7.69
N GLU A 170 -0.20 21.41 -8.54
CA GLU A 170 0.65 22.53 -8.15
C GLU A 170 -0.15 23.55 -7.34
N VAL A 171 0.43 24.03 -6.25
CA VAL A 171 -0.12 25.12 -5.45
C VAL A 171 0.86 26.28 -5.38
N ASP A 172 0.32 27.49 -5.41
CA ASP A 172 1.08 28.73 -5.28
C ASP A 172 1.57 28.96 -3.84
N GLY A 173 2.32 30.06 -3.62
CA GLY A 173 2.81 30.44 -2.29
C GLY A 173 1.72 30.71 -1.24
N SER A 174 0.47 30.89 -1.67
CA SER A 174 -0.71 31.03 -0.80
C SER A 174 -1.48 29.71 -0.59
N GLY A 175 -1.01 28.60 -1.16
CA GLY A 175 -1.66 27.30 -1.10
C GLY A 175 -2.90 27.18 -1.98
N ARG A 176 -3.10 28.08 -2.95
CA ARG A 176 -4.17 27.97 -3.96
C ARG A 176 -3.69 27.08 -5.10
N ARG A 177 -4.58 26.25 -5.64
CA ARG A 177 -4.31 25.46 -6.83
C ARG A 177 -3.93 26.38 -8.00
N VAL A 178 -2.90 26.00 -8.74
CA VAL A 178 -2.56 26.61 -10.03
C VAL A 178 -3.40 25.93 -11.11
N ASP A 179 -4.20 26.70 -11.84
CA ASP A 179 -5.13 26.16 -12.84
C ASP A 179 -4.41 25.38 -13.95
N GLY A 180 -5.02 24.28 -14.40
CA GLY A 180 -4.48 23.43 -15.46
C GLY A 180 -3.30 22.52 -15.05
N THR A 181 -2.86 22.55 -13.79
CA THR A 181 -1.72 21.72 -13.32
C THR A 181 -2.14 20.38 -12.70
N ALA A 182 -3.43 20.22 -12.40
CA ALA A 182 -3.95 19.04 -11.76
C ALA A 182 -3.89 17.81 -12.69
N VAL A 183 -3.35 16.70 -12.21
CA VAL A 183 -3.27 15.42 -12.93
C VAL A 183 -3.60 14.25 -12.01
N TYR A 184 -4.01 13.12 -12.59
CA TYR A 184 -4.31 11.88 -11.87
C TYR A 184 -3.73 10.66 -12.61
N GLN A 185 -3.62 9.55 -11.89
CA GLN A 185 -3.18 8.27 -12.45
C GLN A 185 -4.39 7.56 -13.06
N ALA A 186 -4.50 7.65 -14.37
CA ALA A 186 -5.58 7.10 -15.19
C ALA A 186 -5.33 5.61 -15.51
N PRO A 187 -6.29 4.90 -16.12
CA PRO A 187 -6.12 3.51 -16.54
C PRO A 187 -4.82 3.28 -17.34
N LEU A 188 -4.25 2.08 -17.21
CA LEU A 188 -2.94 1.71 -17.76
C LEU A 188 -1.77 2.51 -17.14
N HIS A 189 -1.95 3.03 -15.92
CA HIS A 189 -0.99 3.88 -15.21
C HIS A 189 -0.59 5.15 -15.97
N LEU A 190 -1.45 5.65 -16.87
CA LEU A 190 -1.21 6.87 -17.62
C LEU A 190 -1.40 8.09 -16.73
N THR A 191 -0.73 9.20 -17.04
CA THR A 191 -0.95 10.48 -16.35
C THR A 191 -1.85 11.35 -17.21
N PHE A 192 -3.10 11.57 -16.79
CA PHE A 192 -4.03 12.45 -17.47
C PHE A 192 -4.25 13.75 -16.70
N ARG A 193 -4.60 14.81 -17.43
CA ARG A 193 -5.05 16.07 -16.82
C ARG A 193 -6.38 15.83 -16.12
N PHE A 194 -6.53 16.38 -14.92
CA PHE A 194 -7.79 16.35 -14.21
C PHE A 194 -8.74 17.40 -14.78
N THR A 195 -9.89 16.95 -15.25
CA THR A 195 -10.98 17.77 -15.81
C THR A 195 -12.30 17.57 -15.05
N GLY A 196 -12.28 16.73 -14.02
CA GLY A 196 -13.42 16.43 -13.18
C GLY A 196 -13.85 17.57 -12.26
N ARG A 197 -14.87 17.28 -11.44
CA ARG A 197 -15.44 18.25 -10.49
C ARG A 197 -14.66 18.34 -9.18
N PHE A 198 -14.81 19.47 -8.51
CA PHE A 198 -14.36 19.66 -7.13
C PHE A 198 -15.54 19.78 -6.17
N GLU A 199 -15.36 19.28 -4.94
CA GLU A 199 -16.20 19.64 -3.80
C GLU A 199 -15.41 20.60 -2.89
N GLY A 200 -15.70 21.90 -3.00
CA GLY A 200 -14.79 22.91 -2.50
C GLY A 200 -13.49 22.87 -3.32
N ASP A 201 -12.38 22.55 -2.67
CA ASP A 201 -11.08 22.37 -3.33
C ASP A 201 -10.63 20.90 -3.41
N HIS A 202 -11.45 19.98 -2.91
CA HIS A 202 -11.19 18.55 -3.01
C HIS A 202 -11.56 18.04 -4.40
N PRO A 203 -10.62 17.49 -5.19
CA PRO A 203 -10.99 16.82 -6.44
C PRO A 203 -11.80 15.57 -6.10
N VAL A 204 -12.82 15.27 -6.92
CA VAL A 204 -13.57 14.02 -6.81
C VAL A 204 -13.12 13.09 -7.92
N LEU A 205 -12.53 11.97 -7.54
CA LEU A 205 -12.06 10.90 -8.43
C LEU A 205 -12.82 9.62 -8.12
N GLN A 206 -12.88 8.69 -9.06
CA GLN A 206 -13.44 7.36 -8.85
C GLN A 206 -12.40 6.29 -9.16
N THR A 207 -12.29 5.26 -8.32
CA THR A 207 -11.56 4.05 -8.65
C THR A 207 -12.30 3.31 -9.77
N CYS A 208 -11.69 3.20 -10.96
CA CYS A 208 -12.37 2.71 -12.17
C CYS A 208 -11.73 1.49 -12.83
N THR A 209 -10.69 0.91 -12.22
CA THR A 209 -9.99 -0.28 -12.73
C THR A 209 -9.70 -1.28 -11.63
N GLN A 210 -9.46 -2.54 -11.99
CA GLN A 210 -9.12 -3.63 -11.06
C GLN A 210 -7.74 -3.46 -10.39
N ASN A 211 -6.88 -2.62 -10.96
CA ASN A 211 -5.58 -2.20 -10.39
C ASN A 211 -5.66 -0.76 -9.82
N ASN A 212 -6.83 -0.40 -9.29
CA ASN A 212 -7.15 0.83 -8.58
C ASN A 212 -6.76 2.18 -9.21
N ASN A 213 -6.50 2.24 -10.52
CA ASN A 213 -6.33 3.51 -11.23
C ASN A 213 -7.66 4.30 -11.28
N MET A 214 -7.52 5.62 -11.44
CA MET A 214 -8.59 6.59 -11.24
C MET A 214 -9.24 7.03 -12.54
N CYS A 215 -10.47 7.53 -12.42
CA CYS A 215 -11.19 8.29 -13.43
C CYS A 215 -11.69 9.60 -12.81
N ASP A 216 -11.71 10.67 -13.60
CA ASP A 216 -12.23 11.99 -13.18
C ASP A 216 -13.69 12.23 -13.58
N VAL A 217 -14.28 11.26 -14.28
CA VAL A 217 -15.74 11.10 -14.43
C VAL A 217 -16.21 10.09 -13.39
N VAL A 218 -17.18 10.52 -12.58
CA VAL A 218 -17.70 9.76 -11.45
C VAL A 218 -19.12 9.29 -11.78
N SER A 219 -19.42 8.03 -11.49
CA SER A 219 -20.75 7.45 -11.62
C SER A 219 -21.80 8.28 -10.86
N PRO A 220 -23.05 8.35 -11.37
CA PRO A 220 -24.14 8.99 -10.64
C PRO A 220 -24.40 8.24 -9.32
N ASP A 221 -24.72 9.00 -8.27
CA ASP A 221 -25.14 8.50 -6.96
C ASP A 221 -24.29 7.35 -6.39
N PRO A 222 -22.96 7.49 -6.30
CA PRO A 222 -22.10 6.42 -5.81
C PRO A 222 -22.31 6.22 -4.31
N PRO A 223 -22.50 4.98 -3.83
CA PRO A 223 -22.86 4.76 -2.44
C PRO A 223 -21.68 4.86 -1.47
N LEU A 224 -20.45 4.64 -1.97
CA LEU A 224 -19.23 4.68 -1.17
C LEU A 224 -18.28 5.77 -1.67
N ARG A 225 -17.80 6.60 -0.75
CA ARG A 225 -16.78 7.61 -0.98
C ARG A 225 -15.84 7.74 0.20
N PHE A 226 -14.57 8.04 -0.08
CA PHE A 226 -13.51 8.01 0.90
C PHE A 226 -12.73 9.32 0.87
N LEU A 227 -12.83 10.09 1.96
CA LEU A 227 -11.94 11.21 2.23
C LEU A 227 -10.99 10.77 3.35
N LEU A 228 -9.98 9.98 2.98
CA LEU A 228 -9.01 9.44 3.93
C LEU A 228 -8.13 10.54 4.54
N ASP A 229 -7.59 10.27 5.72
CA ASP A 229 -6.59 11.14 6.34
C ASP A 229 -5.26 11.09 5.59
N ALA A 230 -5.06 12.06 4.68
CA ALA A 230 -3.81 12.25 3.96
C ALA A 230 -2.85 13.22 4.66
N SER A 231 -3.06 13.58 5.93
CA SER A 231 -2.24 14.58 6.63
C SER A 231 -0.82 14.10 6.93
N ARG A 232 -0.56 12.81 6.81
CA ARG A 232 0.75 12.18 7.06
C ARG A 232 1.57 12.12 5.78
N THR A 233 2.88 11.99 5.95
CA THR A 233 3.83 11.77 4.87
C THR A 233 4.49 10.39 5.01
N ARG A 234 5.02 9.87 3.90
CA ARG A 234 5.92 8.72 3.91
C ARG A 234 7.25 9.10 4.61
N PRO A 235 7.84 8.24 5.47
CA PRO A 235 9.17 8.52 6.00
C PRO A 235 10.21 8.65 4.88
N ALA A 236 11.06 9.68 4.98
CA ALA A 236 12.12 9.92 3.99
C ALA A 236 13.06 8.71 3.87
N GLY A 237 13.48 8.40 2.65
CA GLY A 237 14.40 7.31 2.37
C GLY A 237 13.84 5.90 2.60
N ARG A 238 12.52 5.75 2.78
CA ARG A 238 11.84 4.46 2.97
C ARG A 238 10.95 4.10 1.78
N ALA A 239 10.66 2.81 1.62
CA ALA A 239 9.75 2.32 0.58
C ALA A 239 8.31 2.82 0.83
N ARG A 240 7.42 2.74 -0.17
CA ARG A 240 6.02 3.19 -0.02
C ARG A 240 5.28 2.36 1.05
N GLU A 241 5.66 1.10 1.17
CA GLU A 241 5.18 0.12 2.13
C GLU A 241 5.46 0.53 3.58
N ALA A 242 6.39 1.47 3.85
CA ALA A 242 6.60 2.00 5.20
C ALA A 242 5.38 2.75 5.77
N VAL A 243 4.40 3.11 4.93
CA VAL A 243 3.09 3.60 5.39
C VAL A 243 2.28 2.47 6.03
N MET A 244 2.37 1.24 5.52
CA MET A 244 1.75 0.06 6.13
C MET A 244 2.44 -0.31 7.44
N ASP A 245 3.76 -0.17 7.54
CA ASP A 245 4.50 -0.37 8.80
C ASP A 245 3.97 0.52 9.94
N ARG A 246 3.51 1.74 9.60
CA ARG A 246 2.91 2.70 10.56
C ARG A 246 1.44 2.44 10.86
N GLU A 247 0.77 1.67 10.01
CA GLU A 247 -0.62 1.28 10.14
C GLU A 247 -0.72 -0.27 10.07
N PRO A 248 -0.19 -1.00 11.07
CA PRO A 248 0.09 -2.44 10.97
C PRO A 248 -1.13 -3.32 10.69
N TRP A 249 -2.33 -2.84 11.02
CA TRP A 249 -3.59 -3.52 10.73
C TRP A 249 -3.82 -3.72 9.22
N THR A 250 -3.14 -2.95 8.36
CA THR A 250 -3.21 -3.11 6.90
C THR A 250 -2.66 -4.46 6.43
N TYR A 251 -1.62 -4.99 7.09
CA TYR A 251 -1.11 -6.35 6.82
C TYR A 251 -2.15 -7.44 7.11
N ARG A 252 -2.90 -7.28 8.21
CA ARG A 252 -3.95 -8.21 8.58
C ARG A 252 -5.07 -8.23 7.54
N VAL A 253 -5.52 -7.06 7.08
CA VAL A 253 -6.57 -6.98 6.05
C VAL A 253 -6.07 -7.61 4.75
N ALA A 254 -4.86 -7.26 4.31
CA ALA A 254 -4.26 -7.83 3.10
C ALA A 254 -4.16 -9.38 3.15
N ALA A 255 -3.72 -9.92 4.29
CA ALA A 255 -3.60 -11.37 4.45
C ALA A 255 -4.94 -12.08 4.53
N GLN A 256 -5.87 -11.52 5.29
CA GLN A 256 -7.22 -12.06 5.41
C GLN A 256 -7.97 -12.04 4.07
N GLU A 257 -7.71 -11.07 3.20
CA GLU A 257 -8.29 -11.02 1.86
C GLU A 257 -7.85 -12.21 1.01
N MET A 258 -6.55 -12.48 0.96
CA MET A 258 -5.99 -13.60 0.19
C MET A 258 -6.51 -14.94 0.70
N VAL A 259 -6.65 -15.08 2.02
CA VAL A 259 -7.27 -16.24 2.68
C VAL A 259 -8.73 -16.41 2.24
N ARG A 260 -9.53 -15.35 2.31
CA ARG A 260 -10.98 -15.38 1.98
C ARG A 260 -11.23 -15.68 0.52
N GLU A 261 -10.39 -15.14 -0.36
CA GLU A 261 -10.53 -15.27 -1.83
C GLU A 261 -9.94 -16.56 -2.38
N GLY A 262 -9.39 -17.42 -1.52
CA GLY A 262 -8.77 -18.69 -1.95
C GLY A 262 -7.52 -18.48 -2.80
N LYS A 263 -6.85 -17.34 -2.66
CA LYS A 263 -5.62 -16.97 -3.38
C LYS A 263 -4.36 -17.53 -2.73
N ILE A 264 -4.49 -18.26 -1.61
CA ILE A 264 -3.36 -18.91 -0.92
C ILE A 264 -3.35 -20.43 -1.11
N GLU A 265 -2.16 -21.01 -1.25
CA GLU A 265 -1.98 -22.46 -1.17
C GLU A 265 -1.98 -22.97 0.28
N ARG A 266 -2.35 -24.24 0.44
CA ARG A 266 -2.42 -24.92 1.74
C ARG A 266 -1.95 -26.38 1.58
N PRO A 267 -0.88 -26.81 2.26
CA PRO A 267 0.03 -26.00 3.09
C PRO A 267 0.82 -24.97 2.26
N SER A 268 1.45 -23.98 2.92
CA SER A 268 2.46 -23.12 2.27
C SER A 268 3.64 -23.97 1.82
N ASP A 269 4.15 -23.75 0.62
CA ASP A 269 5.31 -24.47 0.10
C ASP A 269 6.25 -23.52 -0.65
N PRO A 270 7.39 -23.12 -0.03
CA PRO A 270 8.34 -22.19 -0.64
C PRO A 270 9.02 -22.73 -1.91
N SER A 271 8.83 -24.00 -2.27
CA SER A 271 9.30 -24.58 -3.53
C SER A 271 8.37 -24.29 -4.71
N THR A 272 7.12 -23.88 -4.46
CA THR A 272 6.17 -23.47 -5.50
C THR A 272 6.23 -21.96 -5.73
N ARG A 273 5.51 -21.48 -6.75
CA ARG A 273 5.32 -20.04 -7.01
C ARG A 273 3.98 -19.53 -6.50
N LYS A 274 3.15 -20.37 -5.90
CA LYS A 274 1.85 -19.93 -5.39
C LYS A 274 2.09 -19.11 -4.13
N VAL A 275 1.14 -18.27 -3.78
CA VAL A 275 1.23 -17.50 -2.53
C VAL A 275 0.86 -18.43 -1.39
N GLY A 276 1.78 -18.65 -0.44
CA GLY A 276 1.48 -19.32 0.83
C GLY A 276 0.76 -18.41 1.82
N ASP A 277 0.50 -18.92 3.03
CA ASP A 277 0.10 -18.07 4.15
C ASP A 277 1.15 -16.98 4.42
N GLN A 278 0.77 -15.71 4.41
CA GLN A 278 1.74 -14.61 4.55
C GLN A 278 2.54 -14.63 5.87
N ARG A 279 2.16 -15.41 6.88
CA ARG A 279 2.98 -15.62 8.09
C ARG A 279 4.27 -16.39 7.83
N THR A 280 4.37 -17.14 6.72
CA THR A 280 5.57 -17.88 6.33
C THR A 280 6.59 -17.03 5.57
N TYR A 281 6.29 -15.74 5.34
CA TYR A 281 7.15 -14.84 4.57
C TYR A 281 7.98 -13.93 5.48
N LEU A 282 9.27 -13.82 5.17
CA LEU A 282 10.10 -12.73 5.65
C LEU A 282 9.80 -11.47 4.83
N PHE A 283 9.15 -10.48 5.43
CA PHE A 283 8.95 -9.15 4.84
C PHE A 283 10.20 -8.30 5.01
N ALA A 284 10.81 -7.86 3.92
CA ALA A 284 12.06 -7.10 3.94
C ALA A 284 11.93 -5.76 3.20
N GLU A 285 12.73 -4.78 3.61
CA GLU A 285 12.97 -3.55 2.84
C GLU A 285 14.49 -3.39 2.66
N PHE A 286 14.95 -3.15 1.45
CA PHE A 286 16.36 -2.89 1.14
C PHE A 286 16.51 -1.70 0.19
N ALA A 287 17.70 -1.11 0.10
CA ALA A 287 17.96 0.00 -0.80
C ALA A 287 18.95 -0.40 -1.90
N LYS A 288 18.61 -0.11 -3.16
CA LYS A 288 19.49 -0.38 -4.32
C LYS A 288 19.60 0.78 -5.31
N THR A 289 20.70 0.78 -6.05
CA THR A 289 20.89 1.55 -7.28
C THR A 289 21.34 0.63 -8.41
N THR A 290 21.16 1.04 -9.67
CA THR A 290 21.76 0.36 -10.83
C THR A 290 22.71 1.34 -11.51
N GLY A 291 23.90 0.85 -11.85
CA GLY A 291 24.93 1.62 -12.55
C GLY A 291 24.66 1.76 -14.05
N ALA A 292 25.64 2.29 -14.77
CA ALA A 292 25.55 2.44 -16.22
C ALA A 292 25.56 1.07 -16.93
N ALA A 293 24.78 0.96 -18.00
CA ALA A 293 24.79 -0.20 -18.88
C ALA A 293 26.13 -0.31 -19.63
N THR A 294 26.56 -1.54 -19.88
CA THR A 294 27.78 -1.86 -20.64
C THR A 294 27.48 -2.61 -21.94
N ALA A 295 26.22 -2.99 -22.16
CA ALA A 295 25.73 -3.71 -23.33
C ALA A 295 24.27 -3.34 -23.64
N TRP A 296 23.74 -3.88 -24.74
CA TRP A 296 22.31 -3.81 -25.07
C TRP A 296 21.50 -4.78 -24.20
N GLY A 297 20.29 -4.37 -23.78
CA GLY A 297 19.37 -5.17 -22.97
C GLY A 297 18.62 -4.34 -21.92
N SER A 298 17.99 -5.02 -20.96
CA SER A 298 17.35 -4.42 -19.80
C SER A 298 18.31 -4.24 -18.63
N ALA A 299 18.02 -3.25 -17.78
CA ALA A 299 18.69 -3.09 -16.49
C ALA A 299 18.29 -4.24 -15.56
N PRO A 300 19.23 -4.82 -14.79
CA PRO A 300 18.91 -5.90 -13.89
C PRO A 300 18.09 -5.43 -12.68
N GLY A 301 17.24 -6.31 -12.17
CA GLY A 301 16.66 -6.18 -10.84
C GLY A 301 17.53 -6.83 -9.77
N VAL A 302 17.08 -6.73 -8.52
CA VAL A 302 17.70 -7.39 -7.36
C VAL A 302 16.65 -8.20 -6.61
N ALA A 303 16.96 -9.47 -6.33
CA ALA A 303 16.18 -10.33 -5.45
C ALA A 303 16.91 -10.53 -4.12
N LEU A 304 16.17 -10.79 -3.05
CA LEU A 304 16.76 -11.26 -1.81
C LEU A 304 16.67 -12.78 -1.73
N GLY A 305 17.74 -13.40 -1.26
CA GLY A 305 17.83 -14.80 -0.93
C GLY A 305 18.02 -15.00 0.57
N VAL A 306 17.45 -16.06 1.13
CA VAL A 306 17.60 -16.44 2.53
C VAL A 306 18.12 -17.87 2.59
N ARG A 307 19.18 -18.10 3.37
CA ARG A 307 19.60 -19.44 3.77
C ARG A 307 19.26 -19.68 5.22
N LEU A 308 18.77 -20.88 5.51
CA LEU A 308 18.48 -21.30 6.88
C LEU A 308 19.67 -22.06 7.46
N LYS A 309 19.84 -21.99 8.78
CA LYS A 309 20.87 -22.76 9.50
C LYS A 309 20.65 -24.28 9.38
N SER A 310 19.38 -24.69 9.33
CA SER A 310 18.97 -26.09 9.19
C SER A 310 19.15 -26.63 7.77
N ASP A 311 19.10 -25.76 6.77
CA ASP A 311 19.29 -26.12 5.36
C ASP A 311 20.20 -25.08 4.68
N PRO A 312 21.52 -25.19 4.86
CA PRO A 312 22.47 -24.26 4.27
C PRO A 312 22.60 -24.42 2.75
N ALA A 313 22.13 -25.54 2.18
CA ALA A 313 22.22 -25.82 0.74
C ALA A 313 21.12 -25.07 -0.04
N ALA A 314 19.91 -24.98 0.51
CA ALA A 314 18.81 -24.25 -0.10
C ALA A 314 18.98 -22.72 0.01
N LEU A 315 18.67 -22.03 -1.08
CA LEU A 315 18.50 -20.58 -1.11
C LEU A 315 17.04 -20.27 -1.46
N TYR A 316 16.28 -19.84 -0.46
CA TYR A 316 14.90 -19.38 -0.67
C TYR A 316 14.94 -17.97 -1.23
N ARG A 317 14.28 -17.71 -2.36
CA ARG A 317 14.43 -16.44 -3.09
C ARG A 317 13.11 -15.71 -3.14
N SER A 318 13.16 -14.39 -2.98
CA SER A 318 11.99 -13.53 -3.09
C SER A 318 11.29 -13.66 -4.43
N ASP A 319 12.06 -13.94 -5.49
CA ASP A 319 11.56 -13.98 -6.86
C ASP A 319 11.15 -15.37 -7.34
N HIS A 320 11.25 -16.42 -6.51
CA HIS A 320 10.98 -17.82 -6.90
C HIS A 320 11.61 -18.20 -8.25
N ASP A 321 12.84 -17.71 -8.46
CA ASP A 321 13.61 -17.86 -9.70
C ASP A 321 12.96 -17.28 -10.97
N GLN A 322 11.99 -16.38 -10.84
CA GLN A 322 11.43 -15.58 -11.92
C GLN A 322 12.17 -14.24 -11.99
N PRO A 323 13.10 -14.02 -12.93
CA PRO A 323 13.93 -12.82 -12.91
C PRO A 323 13.11 -11.52 -12.96
N ASP A 324 12.00 -11.49 -13.71
CA ASP A 324 11.10 -10.34 -13.81
C ASP A 324 10.28 -10.06 -12.53
N TRP A 325 10.41 -10.92 -11.51
CA TRP A 325 9.85 -10.71 -10.18
C TRP A 325 10.84 -10.08 -9.20
N SER A 326 12.04 -9.74 -9.66
CA SER A 326 13.03 -9.02 -8.86
C SER A 326 12.72 -7.51 -8.76
N ALA A 327 13.31 -6.85 -7.76
CA ALA A 327 13.09 -5.42 -7.55
C ALA A 327 13.93 -4.59 -8.53
N GLU A 328 13.25 -3.92 -9.46
CA GLU A 328 13.89 -3.06 -10.47
C GLU A 328 14.07 -1.62 -9.99
N ARG A 329 13.17 -1.12 -9.15
CA ARG A 329 13.14 0.29 -8.69
C ARG A 329 14.42 0.69 -7.95
N TYR A 330 14.76 1.98 -8.02
CA TYR A 330 15.86 2.59 -7.27
C TYR A 330 15.41 3.08 -5.89
N GLY A 331 16.40 3.21 -5.00
CA GLY A 331 16.18 3.61 -3.63
C GLY A 331 15.64 2.45 -2.78
N ALA A 332 14.91 2.79 -1.73
CA ALA A 332 14.31 1.80 -0.84
C ALA A 332 13.12 1.10 -1.51
N VAL A 333 13.15 -0.23 -1.50
CA VAL A 333 12.16 -1.14 -2.07
C VAL A 333 11.81 -2.23 -1.06
N ALA A 334 10.56 -2.67 -1.05
CA ALA A 334 10.09 -3.78 -0.24
C ALA A 334 9.97 -5.07 -1.07
N THR A 335 10.13 -6.21 -0.42
CA THR A 335 10.00 -7.56 -1.00
C THR A 335 9.66 -8.55 0.10
N THR A 336 9.31 -9.78 -0.26
CA THR A 336 9.17 -10.88 0.70
C THR A 336 9.91 -12.12 0.23
N VAL A 337 10.39 -12.95 1.15
CA VAL A 337 10.94 -14.30 0.86
C VAL A 337 10.08 -15.34 1.57
N GLU A 338 9.46 -16.25 0.83
CA GLU A 338 8.73 -17.37 1.41
C GLU A 338 9.70 -18.37 2.04
N LEU A 339 9.38 -18.85 3.24
CA LEU A 339 10.20 -19.76 4.01
C LEU A 339 9.35 -20.91 4.54
N PRO A 340 9.96 -22.04 4.93
CA PRO A 340 9.25 -23.12 5.60
C PRO A 340 8.43 -22.62 6.79
N GLU A 341 7.24 -23.19 6.97
CA GLU A 341 6.35 -22.82 8.07
C GLU A 341 7.05 -22.92 9.42
N GLY A 342 6.82 -21.92 10.28
CA GLY A 342 7.43 -21.85 11.61
C GLY A 342 8.85 -21.25 11.65
N THR A 343 9.43 -20.88 10.51
CA THR A 343 10.73 -20.20 10.45
C THR A 343 10.75 -18.91 11.27
N ARG A 344 11.81 -18.69 12.04
CA ARG A 344 12.07 -17.49 12.83
C ARG A 344 13.32 -16.78 12.34
N VAL A 345 13.49 -15.51 12.72
CA VAL A 345 14.72 -14.75 12.42
C VAL A 345 15.97 -15.44 12.96
N SER A 346 15.86 -16.11 14.13
CA SER A 346 16.96 -16.88 14.72
C SER A 346 17.45 -18.04 13.86
N ASP A 347 16.64 -18.49 12.92
CA ASP A 347 16.91 -19.67 12.09
C ASP A 347 17.62 -19.27 10.78
N ILE A 348 17.66 -17.97 10.45
CA ILE A 348 18.34 -17.45 9.27
C ILE A 348 19.85 -17.49 9.49
N ALA A 349 20.57 -18.10 8.54
CA ALA A 349 22.03 -18.11 8.46
C ALA A 349 22.56 -16.90 7.68
N SER A 350 21.93 -16.57 6.56
CA SER A 350 22.31 -15.41 5.74
C SER A 350 21.11 -14.80 5.00
N ILE A 351 21.21 -13.51 4.72
CA ILE A 351 20.45 -12.85 3.66
C ILE A 351 21.42 -12.40 2.58
N GLU A 352 21.12 -12.79 1.35
CA GLU A 352 21.94 -12.56 0.16
C GLU A 352 21.18 -11.64 -0.80
N ALA A 353 21.89 -10.75 -1.47
CA ALA A 353 21.36 -10.05 -2.64
C ALA A 353 21.79 -10.76 -3.91
N LEU A 354 20.88 -10.86 -4.87
CA LEU A 354 21.10 -11.50 -6.17
C LEU A 354 20.73 -10.54 -7.30
N ARG A 355 21.66 -10.27 -8.19
CA ARG A 355 21.44 -9.53 -9.44
C ARG A 355 20.70 -10.43 -10.42
N ARG A 356 19.56 -9.96 -10.91
CA ARG A 356 18.70 -10.70 -11.83
C ARG A 356 18.63 -9.98 -13.18
N PRO A 357 19.12 -10.57 -14.28
CA PRO A 357 18.80 -10.11 -15.62
C PRO A 357 17.29 -10.20 -15.88
N THR A 358 16.66 -9.14 -16.37
CA THR A 358 15.21 -9.06 -16.62
C THR A 358 14.92 -8.78 -18.10
N GLY A 359 13.65 -8.86 -18.50
CA GLY A 359 13.17 -8.43 -19.82
C GLY A 359 13.92 -9.07 -21.00
N ILE A 360 14.30 -8.24 -21.99
CA ILE A 360 14.81 -8.71 -23.30
C ILE A 360 16.30 -9.08 -23.31
N GLY A 361 16.97 -9.06 -22.16
CA GLY A 361 18.38 -9.43 -22.04
C GLY A 361 19.13 -8.65 -20.96
N ASP A 362 20.36 -9.04 -20.69
CA ASP A 362 21.19 -8.38 -19.67
C ASP A 362 22.00 -7.23 -20.29
N ASN A 363 21.73 -5.98 -19.91
CA ASN A 363 22.55 -4.83 -20.35
C ASN A 363 23.89 -4.67 -19.62
N GLY A 364 24.21 -5.56 -18.69
CA GLY A 364 25.49 -5.60 -17.97
C GLY A 364 25.68 -4.52 -16.91
N ALA A 365 24.65 -3.71 -16.64
CA ALA A 365 24.72 -2.72 -15.58
C ALA A 365 24.91 -3.40 -14.21
N PRO A 366 25.81 -2.90 -13.34
CA PRO A 366 25.94 -3.43 -11.98
C PRO A 366 24.76 -2.97 -11.12
N ALA A 367 24.44 -3.71 -10.06
CA ALA A 367 23.46 -3.31 -9.05
C ALA A 367 24.13 -3.17 -7.69
N THR A 368 24.00 -2.02 -7.03
CA THR A 368 24.60 -1.77 -5.72
C THR A 368 23.52 -1.75 -4.65
N VAL A 369 23.65 -2.62 -3.64
CA VAL A 369 22.77 -2.66 -2.47
C VAL A 369 23.48 -1.99 -1.29
N THR A 370 22.79 -1.06 -0.63
CA THR A 370 23.39 -0.20 0.41
C THR A 370 22.81 -0.40 1.80
N SER A 371 21.61 -0.97 1.91
CA SER A 371 21.04 -1.30 3.21
C SER A 371 19.96 -2.38 3.14
N ILE A 372 19.75 -3.04 4.28
CA ILE A 372 18.48 -3.67 4.66
C ILE A 372 17.91 -2.82 5.79
N ASN A 373 16.79 -2.15 5.53
CA ASN A 373 16.19 -1.19 6.44
C ASN A 373 15.24 -1.85 7.44
N ARG A 374 14.67 -3.01 7.08
CA ARG A 374 13.88 -3.86 7.98
C ARG A 374 13.77 -5.30 7.49
N GLY A 375 13.49 -6.21 8.42
CA GLY A 375 13.08 -7.59 8.17
C GLY A 375 12.24 -8.14 9.33
N PHE A 376 11.02 -8.60 9.04
CA PHE A 376 10.09 -9.16 10.04
C PHE A 376 9.21 -10.27 9.46
N PHE A 377 8.63 -11.06 10.36
CA PHE A 377 7.52 -11.98 10.06
C PHE A 377 6.22 -11.42 10.63
N LEU A 378 5.09 -11.87 10.10
CA LEU A 378 3.78 -11.63 10.73
C LEU A 378 3.57 -12.60 11.93
N ASP A 379 2.75 -12.20 12.88
CA ASP A 379 2.27 -13.06 13.96
C ASP A 379 0.95 -13.78 13.60
N GLU A 380 0.41 -14.54 14.55
CA GLU A 380 -0.86 -15.28 14.37
C GLU A 380 -2.06 -14.38 14.08
N SER A 381 -1.96 -13.09 14.42
CA SER A 381 -2.98 -12.09 14.14
C SER A 381 -2.69 -11.29 12.86
N TYR A 382 -1.75 -11.78 12.04
CA TYR A 382 -1.24 -11.12 10.83
C TYR A 382 -0.70 -9.71 11.08
N LEU A 383 -0.19 -9.44 12.29
CA LEU A 383 0.49 -8.19 12.60
C LEU A 383 2.00 -8.36 12.47
N PRO A 384 2.73 -7.34 11.95
CA PRO A 384 4.17 -7.38 11.87
C PRO A 384 4.80 -7.47 13.27
N ARG A 385 5.68 -8.44 13.46
CA ARG A 385 6.58 -8.49 14.62
C ARG A 385 7.63 -7.37 14.52
N PRO A 386 8.26 -6.96 15.63
CA PRO A 386 9.36 -6.01 15.58
C PRO A 386 10.46 -6.43 14.60
N SER A 387 10.92 -5.50 13.76
CA SER A 387 12.03 -5.75 12.86
C SER A 387 13.28 -6.11 13.65
N SER A 388 13.89 -7.24 13.31
CA SER A 388 15.11 -7.75 13.96
C SER A 388 16.28 -7.91 12.98
N ILE A 389 16.08 -7.48 11.73
CA ILE A 389 17.07 -7.54 10.67
C ILE A 389 17.34 -6.12 10.21
N GLY A 390 18.63 -5.78 10.15
CA GLY A 390 19.12 -4.52 9.63
C GLY A 390 20.55 -4.68 9.17
N TRP A 391 20.88 -4.01 8.07
CA TRP A 391 22.24 -3.99 7.53
C TRP A 391 22.50 -2.65 6.85
N ARG A 392 23.73 -2.16 6.93
CA ARG A 392 24.21 -1.00 6.17
C ARG A 392 25.59 -1.32 5.62
N GLY A 393 25.80 -0.96 4.36
CA GLY A 393 27.08 -1.14 3.71
C GLY A 393 27.00 -0.70 2.25
N SER A 394 27.84 -1.29 1.41
CA SER A 394 27.78 -1.09 -0.03
C SER A 394 28.34 -2.31 -0.72
N VAL A 395 27.46 -3.06 -1.37
CA VAL A 395 27.80 -4.29 -2.09
C VAL A 395 27.36 -4.12 -3.53
N THR A 396 28.31 -4.22 -4.45
CA THR A 396 28.05 -4.12 -5.89
C THR A 396 28.05 -5.51 -6.52
N LEU A 397 26.92 -5.85 -7.14
CA LEU A 397 26.70 -7.09 -7.86
C LEU A 397 26.95 -6.85 -9.35
N THR A 398 27.77 -7.69 -9.98
CA THR A 398 28.11 -7.63 -11.41
C THR A 398 27.70 -8.93 -12.12
N ARG A 399 28.03 -9.10 -13.40
CA ARG A 399 27.80 -10.38 -14.09
C ARG A 399 28.73 -11.47 -13.54
N GLU A 400 29.96 -11.10 -13.24
CA GLU A 400 31.03 -11.98 -12.75
C GLU A 400 30.87 -12.30 -11.27
N SER A 401 30.18 -11.44 -10.51
CA SER A 401 29.85 -11.63 -9.10
C SER A 401 28.38 -11.23 -8.86
N PRO A 402 27.42 -12.08 -9.27
CA PRO A 402 26.00 -11.71 -9.31
C PRO A 402 25.32 -11.82 -7.95
N SER A 403 25.98 -12.31 -6.91
CA SER A 403 25.41 -12.47 -5.58
C SER A 403 26.40 -12.12 -4.49
N ALA A 404 25.89 -11.68 -3.34
CA ALA A 404 26.70 -11.42 -2.15
C ALA A 404 25.85 -11.48 -0.89
N VAL A 405 26.47 -11.93 0.21
CA VAL A 405 25.86 -11.91 1.55
C VAL A 405 25.81 -10.47 2.04
N LEU A 406 24.62 -10.02 2.43
CA LEU A 406 24.41 -8.73 3.06
C LEU A 406 24.41 -8.88 4.59
N TRP A 407 23.71 -9.88 5.10
CA TRP A 407 23.46 -10.02 6.53
C TRP A 407 23.67 -11.46 6.99
N GLY A 408 24.13 -11.62 8.22
CA GLY A 408 24.19 -12.88 8.95
C GLY A 408 24.23 -12.62 10.46
N PRO A 409 23.88 -13.60 11.31
CA PRO A 409 23.91 -13.43 12.75
C PRO A 409 25.37 -13.21 13.21
N GLY A 410 25.67 -11.99 13.67
CA GLY A 410 27.02 -11.60 14.15
C GLY A 410 27.78 -10.64 13.23
N ALA A 411 27.25 -10.28 12.05
CA ALA A 411 27.77 -9.18 11.25
C ALA A 411 27.28 -7.85 11.85
N ALA A 412 28.18 -7.12 12.52
CA ALA A 412 27.90 -5.79 13.08
C ALA A 412 27.97 -4.69 12.02
#